data_AF-A0A951LBD0-F1
#
_entry.id   AF-A0A951LBD0-F1
#
_cell.length_a   1.000
_cell.length_b   1.000
_cell.length_c   1.000
_cell.angle_alpha   90.00
_cell.angle_beta   90.00
_cell.angle_gamma   90.00
#
_symmetry.space_group_name_H-M   'P 1'
#
loop_
_entity.id
_entity.type
_entity.pdbx_description
1 polymer ?
#
loop_
_entity_poly.entity_id
_entity_poly.type
_entity_poly.pdbx_seq_one_letter_code
_entity_poly.pdbx_strand_id
1 'polypeptide(L)'
;GMFALSISFLYGVAIAASIAVSFTVLAALTLLPALLGFFGPRVLRRRDRRALGEGQLRTSDEWPAWARWSGRLQRRPALYASVAAAVMVLLAIPFFSMRLGSADAGSDPASTTTRKAYDLLAKGFGAGYNGPLQLVAQVSSPAQQAAFVRVQRAVAATPGVVGSTRPRFIAGRSAGLPGVALADVYPKGSPQDVSTSNLLHTVRDRVVPAAARGSGLHVLVGGQTAIFDDFSTVLGRKLPLFFGVVVLLSFLLLMAVFRSLLIPTVAALMNLLSAAAAFGVITAIFQDGFGASLLGIDKTGPIEAFVPVMMFAILFGLSMDYEVFLVSRIYEEWHRRRDNREAVTHGLAATGRTITAAAVIMVLVFGSFILGGQRIIELFGVGLSSAVLLDAVIVRSALVPSLMLILGDANWLIPAWLDRWLPRLNVEGANARGSEPHAAPGRSEQPLPEPAAG
;
A
#
# COMPACT_ATOMS: atom_id res chain seq x y z
N GLY A 1 -1.82 -8.08 9.40
CA GLY A 1 -0.92 -8.10 8.24
C GLY A 1 0.55 -8.18 8.65
N MET A 2 1.17 -7.05 9.00
CA MET A 2 2.63 -6.94 9.17
C MET A 2 3.23 -7.89 10.24
N PHE A 3 2.52 -8.16 11.34
CA PHE A 3 2.99 -9.12 12.34
C PHE A 3 3.08 -10.56 11.83
N ALA A 4 2.22 -10.94 10.87
CA ALA A 4 2.22 -12.29 10.28
C ALA A 4 3.47 -12.57 9.43
N LEU A 5 4.22 -11.52 9.04
CA LEU A 5 5.46 -11.67 8.30
C LEU A 5 6.62 -12.17 9.17
N SER A 6 6.53 -12.10 10.51
CA SER A 6 7.60 -12.48 11.43
C SER A 6 8.95 -11.80 11.12
N ILE A 7 8.91 -10.53 10.70
CA ILE A 7 10.09 -9.71 10.44
C ILE A 7 10.12 -8.58 11.45
N SER A 8 11.10 -8.59 12.35
CA SER A 8 11.14 -7.76 13.55
C SER A 8 11.09 -6.25 13.26
N PHE A 9 11.78 -5.77 12.22
CA PHE A 9 11.79 -4.32 11.92
C PHE A 9 10.40 -3.79 11.50
N LEU A 10 9.55 -4.64 10.90
CA LEU A 10 8.20 -4.25 10.51
C LEU A 10 7.27 -4.07 11.72
N TYR A 11 7.62 -4.63 12.88
CA TYR A 11 6.80 -4.51 14.08
C TYR A 11 6.80 -3.08 14.60
N GLY A 12 7.95 -2.40 14.57
CA GLY A 12 8.06 -1.00 14.98
C GLY A 12 7.16 -0.10 14.15
N VAL A 13 7.22 -0.25 12.81
CA VAL A 13 6.36 0.48 11.88
C VAL A 13 4.88 0.17 12.11
N ALA A 14 4.52 -1.10 12.31
CA ALA A 14 3.16 -1.51 12.58
C ALA A 14 2.60 -0.93 13.87
N ILE A 15 3.38 -0.94 14.96
CA ILE A 15 3.00 -0.37 16.26
C ILE A 15 2.84 1.14 16.14
N ALA A 16 3.82 1.83 15.55
CA ALA A 16 3.78 3.28 15.38
C ALA A 16 2.56 3.73 14.55
N ALA A 17 2.29 3.07 13.43
CA ALA A 17 1.11 3.34 12.60
C ALA A 17 -0.20 3.08 13.36
N SER A 18 -0.29 1.96 14.10
CA SER A 18 -1.49 1.63 14.88
C SER A 18 -1.77 2.65 15.99
N ILE A 19 -0.72 3.10 16.69
CA ILE A 19 -0.82 4.13 17.72
C ILE A 19 -1.24 5.46 17.11
N ALA A 20 -0.59 5.89 16.02
CA ALA A 20 -0.91 7.14 15.34
C ALA A 20 -2.37 7.16 14.87
N VAL A 21 -2.85 6.09 14.25
CA VAL A 21 -4.26 5.97 13.83
C VAL A 21 -5.20 5.99 15.04
N SER A 22 -4.87 5.27 16.12
CA SER A 22 -5.69 5.25 17.35
C SER A 22 -5.83 6.64 17.96
N PHE A 23 -4.73 7.39 18.09
CA PHE A 23 -4.78 8.78 18.57
C PHE A 23 -5.55 9.70 17.61
N THR A 24 -5.40 9.49 16.30
CA THR A 24 -6.16 10.26 15.30
C THR A 24 -7.66 10.02 15.45
N VAL A 25 -8.09 8.77 15.62
CA VAL A 25 -9.49 8.42 15.87
C VAL A 25 -9.98 8.99 17.19
N LEU A 26 -9.21 8.87 18.28
CA LEU A 26 -9.55 9.46 19.57
C LEU A 26 -9.74 10.97 19.47
N ALA A 27 -8.83 11.68 18.80
CA ALA A 27 -8.94 13.12 18.57
C ALA A 27 -10.16 13.47 17.69
N ALA A 28 -10.42 12.69 16.64
CA ALA A 28 -11.58 12.89 15.77
C ALA A 28 -12.92 12.65 16.49
N LEU A 29 -12.97 11.76 17.49
CA LEU A 29 -14.17 11.46 18.27
C LEU A 29 -14.35 12.34 19.51
N THR A 30 -13.29 12.97 20.02
CA THR A 30 -13.33 13.77 21.26
C THR A 30 -13.08 15.26 20.99
N LEU A 31 -11.89 15.59 20.48
CA LEU A 31 -11.45 16.95 20.26
C LEU A 31 -12.25 17.64 19.16
N LEU A 32 -12.50 16.98 18.02
CA LEU A 32 -13.23 17.60 16.92
C LEU A 32 -14.68 17.95 17.31
N PRO A 33 -15.49 17.06 17.91
CA PRO A 33 -16.82 17.43 18.41
C PRO A 33 -16.78 18.52 19.48
N ALA A 34 -15.79 18.50 20.39
CA ALA A 34 -15.63 19.54 21.41
C ALA A 34 -15.33 20.91 20.79
N LEU A 35 -14.45 20.98 19.79
CA LEU A 35 -14.15 22.20 19.06
C LEU A 35 -15.36 22.67 18.26
N LEU A 36 -16.09 21.77 17.59
CA LEU A 36 -17.33 22.12 16.89
C LEU A 36 -18.41 22.64 17.85
N GLY A 37 -18.53 22.05 19.05
CA GLY A 37 -19.43 22.55 20.10
C GLY A 37 -19.01 23.92 20.64
N PHE A 38 -17.70 24.13 20.84
CA PHE A 38 -17.15 25.40 21.32
C PHE A 38 -17.30 26.54 20.31
N PHE A 39 -17.00 26.30 19.03
CA PHE A 39 -17.14 27.32 17.99
C PHE A 39 -18.60 27.46 17.49
N GLY A 40 -19.40 26.41 17.60
CA GLY A 40 -20.81 26.39 17.20
C GLY A 40 -21.02 26.86 15.74
N PRO A 41 -22.04 27.68 15.47
CA PRO A 41 -22.30 28.23 14.13
C PRO A 41 -21.19 29.13 13.58
N ARG A 42 -20.17 29.47 14.38
CA ARG A 42 -19.05 30.32 13.94
C ARG A 42 -18.14 29.63 12.92
N VAL A 43 -18.19 28.30 12.87
CA VAL A 43 -17.49 27.48 11.87
C VAL A 43 -18.07 27.70 10.46
N LEU A 44 -19.37 27.99 10.37
CA LEU A 44 -20.02 28.26 9.09
C LEU A 44 -19.61 29.63 8.54
N ARG A 45 -19.52 29.73 7.20
CA ARG A 45 -19.36 31.03 6.52
C ARG A 45 -20.51 31.96 6.93
N ARG A 46 -20.25 33.27 6.96
CA ARG A 46 -21.27 34.27 7.37
C ARG A 46 -22.58 34.14 6.59
N ARG A 47 -22.52 33.79 5.30
CA ARG A 47 -23.68 33.55 4.44
C ARG A 47 -24.50 32.33 4.89
N ASP A 48 -23.82 31.21 5.14
CA ASP A 48 -24.45 29.96 5.58
C ASP A 48 -25.02 30.12 6.99
N ARG A 49 -24.34 30.86 7.87
CA ARG A 49 -24.87 31.19 9.20
C ARG A 49 -26.16 32.00 9.15
N ARG A 50 -26.27 32.96 8.22
CA ARG A 50 -27.51 33.73 8.00
C ARG A 50 -28.62 32.84 7.45
N ALA A 51 -28.32 32.03 6.43
CA ALA A 51 -29.27 31.08 5.87
C ALA A 51 -29.74 30.02 6.89
N LEU A 52 -28.88 29.61 7.83
CA LEU A 52 -29.25 28.71 8.94
C LEU A 52 -30.24 29.41 9.89
N GLY A 53 -29.97 30.67 10.24
CA GLY A 53 -30.84 31.49 11.09
C GLY A 53 -32.20 31.80 10.46
N GLU A 54 -32.27 31.82 9.14
CA GLU A 54 -33.50 32.02 8.35
C GLU A 54 -34.24 30.71 8.03
N GLY A 55 -33.71 29.55 8.42
CA GLY A 55 -34.29 28.23 8.10
C GLY A 55 -34.20 27.84 6.62
N GLN A 56 -33.39 28.54 5.83
CA GLN A 56 -33.28 28.40 4.37
C GLN A 56 -32.07 27.57 3.93
N LEU A 57 -31.36 26.94 4.87
CA LEU A 57 -30.14 26.19 4.54
C LEU A 57 -30.50 24.91 3.78
N ARG A 58 -30.53 25.00 2.45
CA ARG A 58 -30.69 23.84 1.57
C ARG A 58 -29.35 23.15 1.45
N THR A 59 -29.13 22.11 2.24
CA THR A 59 -28.06 21.14 2.01
C THR A 59 -28.45 20.26 0.83
N SER A 60 -28.29 20.75 -0.40
CA SER A 60 -28.28 19.85 -1.55
C SER A 60 -26.96 19.07 -1.46
N ASP A 61 -27.01 17.86 -0.90
CA ASP A 61 -25.86 16.95 -0.83
C ASP A 61 -25.28 16.65 -2.22
N GLU A 62 -26.08 16.84 -3.27
CA GLU A 62 -25.74 16.51 -4.64
C GLU A 62 -25.19 17.72 -5.41
N TRP A 63 -23.92 17.61 -5.81
CA TRP A 63 -23.28 18.62 -6.64
C TRP A 63 -23.65 18.42 -8.13
N PRO A 64 -24.03 19.48 -8.87
CA PRO A 64 -24.52 19.33 -10.26
C PRO A 64 -23.53 18.68 -11.23
N ALA A 65 -22.22 18.80 -10.97
CA ALA A 65 -21.20 18.13 -11.77
C ALA A 65 -21.20 16.60 -11.54
N TRP A 66 -21.29 16.18 -10.29
CA TRP A 66 -21.30 14.77 -9.91
C TRP A 66 -22.62 14.07 -10.28
N ALA A 67 -23.75 14.77 -10.17
CA ALA A 67 -25.04 14.27 -10.67
C ALA A 67 -25.03 14.05 -12.20
N ARG A 68 -24.40 14.96 -12.97
CA ARG A 68 -24.23 14.77 -14.42
C ARG A 68 -23.28 13.62 -14.74
N TRP A 69 -22.21 13.47 -13.98
CA TRP A 69 -21.25 12.37 -14.14
C TRP A 69 -21.91 11.02 -13.85
N SER A 70 -22.58 10.88 -12.71
CA SER A 70 -23.28 9.65 -12.32
C SER A 70 -24.36 9.27 -13.33
N GLY A 71 -25.12 10.25 -13.86
CA GLY A 71 -26.10 10.01 -14.92
C GLY A 71 -25.49 9.55 -16.25
N ARG A 72 -24.30 10.04 -16.64
CA ARG A 72 -23.59 9.53 -17.83
C ARG A 72 -23.07 8.11 -17.60
N LEU A 73 -22.51 7.85 -16.42
CA LEU A 73 -22.00 6.55 -16.02
C LEU A 73 -23.10 5.49 -16.07
N GLN A 74 -24.28 5.81 -15.51
CA GLN A 74 -25.46 4.95 -15.46
C GLN A 74 -25.97 4.55 -16.86
N ARG A 75 -25.82 5.41 -17.87
CA ARG A 75 -26.27 5.11 -19.24
C ARG A 75 -25.39 4.11 -19.97
N ARG A 76 -24.09 4.03 -19.65
CA ARG A 76 -23.13 3.14 -20.32
C ARG A 76 -22.11 2.53 -19.35
N PRO A 77 -22.54 1.81 -18.30
CA PRO A 77 -21.64 1.35 -17.24
C PRO A 77 -20.55 0.41 -17.76
N ALA A 78 -20.86 -0.48 -18.70
CA ALA A 78 -19.88 -1.41 -19.28
C ALA A 78 -18.75 -0.70 -20.05
N LEU A 79 -19.06 0.40 -20.74
CA LEU A 79 -18.04 1.18 -21.48
C LEU A 79 -17.07 1.85 -20.52
N TYR A 80 -17.58 2.53 -19.48
CA TYR A 80 -16.73 3.19 -18.52
C TYR A 80 -15.93 2.19 -17.67
N ALA A 81 -16.54 1.07 -17.27
CA ALA A 81 -15.83 -0.01 -16.57
C ALA A 81 -14.69 -0.58 -17.42
N SER A 82 -14.94 -0.88 -18.70
CA SER A 82 -13.91 -1.45 -19.58
C SER A 82 -12.76 -0.48 -19.85
N VAL A 83 -13.05 0.80 -20.12
CA VAL A 83 -12.02 1.83 -20.31
C VAL A 83 -11.20 2.05 -19.04
N ALA A 84 -11.87 2.19 -17.88
CA ALA A 84 -11.19 2.35 -16.60
C ALA A 84 -10.32 1.13 -16.25
N ALA A 85 -10.85 -0.08 -16.43
CA ALA A 85 -10.10 -1.31 -16.21
C ALA A 85 -8.90 -1.42 -17.16
N ALA A 86 -9.06 -1.08 -18.45
CA ALA A 86 -7.98 -1.11 -19.43
C ALA A 86 -6.83 -0.15 -19.05
N VAL A 87 -7.16 1.08 -18.61
CA VAL A 87 -6.16 2.04 -18.13
C VAL A 87 -5.43 1.51 -16.90
N MET A 88 -6.16 0.98 -15.92
CA MET A 88 -5.56 0.43 -14.69
C MET A 88 -4.67 -0.79 -14.98
N VAL A 89 -5.13 -1.70 -15.83
CA VAL A 89 -4.35 -2.88 -16.23
C VAL A 89 -3.09 -2.46 -16.97
N LEU A 90 -3.18 -1.51 -17.90
CA LEU A 90 -2.02 -0.98 -18.62
C LEU A 90 -0.97 -0.40 -17.66
N LEU A 91 -1.41 0.39 -16.67
CA LEU A 91 -0.54 0.95 -15.64
C LEU A 91 0.02 -0.12 -14.69
N ALA A 92 -0.67 -1.25 -14.53
CA ALA A 92 -0.21 -2.37 -13.72
C ALA A 92 0.77 -3.30 -14.45
N ILE A 93 0.93 -3.24 -15.77
CA ILE A 93 1.84 -4.14 -16.50
C ILE A 93 3.28 -4.10 -15.94
N PRO A 94 3.90 -2.93 -15.69
CA PRO A 94 5.28 -2.87 -15.20
C PRO A 94 5.47 -3.48 -13.80
N PHE A 95 4.40 -3.72 -13.04
CA PHE A 95 4.50 -4.42 -11.75
C PHE A 95 5.11 -5.82 -11.90
N PHE A 96 4.80 -6.53 -13.00
CA PHE A 96 5.32 -7.88 -13.23
C PHE A 96 6.81 -7.92 -13.56
N SER A 97 7.40 -6.79 -13.95
CA SER A 97 8.84 -6.64 -14.15
C SER A 97 9.56 -6.04 -12.94
N MET A 98 8.86 -5.83 -11.81
CA MET A 98 9.45 -5.26 -10.61
C MET A 98 10.57 -6.13 -10.06
N ARG A 99 11.72 -5.49 -9.80
CA ARG A 99 12.88 -6.11 -9.16
C ARG A 99 13.01 -5.59 -7.75
N LEU A 100 12.90 -6.53 -6.81
CA LEU A 100 13.17 -6.25 -5.40
C LEU A 100 14.67 -6.34 -5.16
N GLY A 101 15.22 -5.30 -4.56
CA GLY A 101 16.62 -5.25 -4.17
C GLY A 101 16.83 -4.16 -3.15
N SER A 102 18.07 -3.74 -3.01
CA SER A 102 18.42 -2.51 -2.30
C SER A 102 19.17 -1.59 -3.24
N ALA A 103 18.76 -0.33 -3.26
CA ALA A 103 19.51 0.71 -3.91
C ALA A 103 20.74 1.04 -3.03
N ASP A 104 21.92 0.95 -3.62
CA ASP A 104 23.13 1.51 -3.05
C ASP A 104 23.24 3.02 -3.37
N ALA A 105 24.29 3.65 -2.86
CA ALA A 105 24.60 5.05 -3.11
C ALA A 105 24.80 5.39 -4.60
N GLY A 106 24.84 4.38 -5.47
CA GLY A 106 24.77 4.50 -6.93
C GLY A 106 23.52 5.22 -7.44
N SER A 107 22.44 5.21 -6.67
CA SER A 107 21.15 5.80 -7.04
C SER A 107 20.83 7.10 -6.30
N ASP A 108 21.75 7.60 -5.47
CA ASP A 108 21.61 8.89 -4.79
C ASP A 108 21.79 10.06 -5.78
N PRO A 109 21.26 11.26 -5.47
CA PRO A 109 21.46 12.44 -6.30
C PRO A 109 22.95 12.74 -6.53
N ALA A 110 23.31 13.15 -7.76
CA ALA A 110 24.70 13.38 -8.18
C ALA A 110 25.43 14.46 -7.35
N SER A 111 24.68 15.35 -6.70
CA SER A 111 25.22 16.41 -5.85
C SER A 111 25.80 15.89 -4.53
N THR A 112 25.33 14.74 -4.04
CA THR A 112 25.69 14.20 -2.71
C THR A 112 27.12 13.70 -2.63
N THR A 113 27.72 13.78 -1.44
CA THR A 113 29.08 13.27 -1.18
C THR A 113 29.16 11.75 -1.28
N THR A 114 28.13 11.04 -0.81
CA THR A 114 28.03 9.58 -0.88
C THR A 114 28.05 9.09 -2.32
N ARG A 115 27.26 9.72 -3.22
CA ARG A 115 27.24 9.41 -4.65
C ARG A 115 28.58 9.63 -5.33
N LYS A 116 29.25 10.75 -5.02
CA LYS A 116 30.59 11.06 -5.55
C LYS A 116 31.63 10.04 -5.08
N ALA A 117 31.62 9.66 -3.81
CA ALA A 117 32.51 8.63 -3.28
C ALA A 117 32.29 7.27 -3.95
N TYR A 118 31.02 6.88 -4.13
CA TYR A 118 30.64 5.66 -4.84
C TYR A 118 31.19 5.62 -6.27
N ASP A 119 31.01 6.71 -7.02
CA ASP A 119 31.48 6.80 -8.41
C ASP A 119 33.02 6.80 -8.50
N LEU A 120 33.71 7.43 -7.55
CA LEU A 120 35.18 7.40 -7.49
C LEU A 120 35.71 6.00 -7.18
N LEU A 121 35.10 5.28 -6.25
CA LEU A 121 35.45 3.89 -5.94
C LEU A 121 35.19 2.98 -7.14
N ALA A 122 34.04 3.12 -7.80
CA ALA A 122 33.72 2.34 -8.99
C ALA A 122 34.69 2.60 -10.15
N LYS A 123 35.10 3.85 -10.37
CA LYS A 123 36.08 4.23 -11.39
C LYS A 123 37.49 3.71 -11.08
N GLY A 124 37.92 3.76 -9.82
CA GLY A 124 39.27 3.38 -9.41
C GLY A 124 39.47 1.88 -9.26
N PHE A 125 38.47 1.17 -8.72
CA PHE A 125 38.61 -0.23 -8.28
C PHE A 125 37.60 -1.19 -8.94
N GLY A 126 36.69 -0.67 -9.77
CA GLY A 126 35.62 -1.43 -10.41
C GLY A 126 34.31 -1.39 -9.62
N ALA A 127 33.18 -1.61 -10.32
CA ALA A 127 31.83 -1.43 -9.76
C ALA A 127 31.54 -2.31 -8.54
N GLY A 128 32.01 -3.56 -8.54
CA GLY A 128 31.79 -4.49 -7.41
C GLY A 128 32.60 -4.19 -6.16
N TYR A 129 33.50 -3.21 -6.20
CA TYR A 129 34.22 -2.76 -5.00
C TYR A 129 33.29 -2.14 -3.94
N ASN A 130 32.16 -1.58 -4.37
CA ASN A 130 31.17 -0.98 -3.48
C ASN A 130 30.31 -2.00 -2.71
N GLY A 131 30.46 -3.30 -2.97
CA GLY A 131 29.77 -4.35 -2.22
C GLY A 131 30.49 -5.69 -2.31
N PRO A 132 31.61 -5.85 -1.61
CA PRO A 132 32.30 -7.14 -1.54
C PRO A 132 31.40 -8.19 -0.87
N LEU A 133 31.49 -9.41 -1.38
CA LEU A 133 30.96 -10.59 -0.71
C LEU A 133 31.97 -11.04 0.34
N GLN A 134 31.50 -11.49 1.50
CA GLN A 134 32.37 -11.90 2.59
C GLN A 134 32.23 -13.39 2.87
N LEU A 135 33.33 -14.14 2.80
CA LEU A 135 33.41 -15.53 3.21
C LEU A 135 33.77 -15.59 4.69
N VAL A 136 32.98 -16.30 5.48
CA VAL A 136 33.19 -16.46 6.93
C VAL A 136 33.06 -17.93 7.30
N ALA A 137 34.00 -18.47 8.06
CA ALA A 137 33.89 -19.84 8.59
C ALA A 137 34.48 -19.95 9.99
N GLN A 138 33.85 -20.78 10.82
CA GLN A 138 34.46 -21.19 12.09
C GLN A 138 35.50 -22.29 11.82
N VAL A 139 36.70 -22.12 12.36
CA VAL A 139 37.84 -23.01 12.16
C VAL A 139 38.44 -23.40 13.51
N SER A 140 38.50 -24.71 13.78
CA SER A 140 39.03 -25.28 15.03
C SER A 140 40.34 -26.05 14.82
N SER A 141 40.76 -26.27 13.58
CA SER A 141 41.96 -27.05 13.24
C SER A 141 42.74 -26.47 12.05
N PRO A 142 44.05 -26.73 11.94
CA PRO A 142 44.84 -26.38 10.76
C PRO A 142 44.29 -27.00 9.47
N ALA A 143 43.69 -28.20 9.54
CA ALA A 143 43.06 -28.85 8.40
C ALA A 143 41.85 -28.05 7.87
N GLN A 144 41.04 -27.49 8.78
CA GLN A 144 39.93 -26.60 8.43
C GLN A 144 40.41 -25.25 7.88
N GLN A 145 41.51 -24.71 8.39
CA GLN A 145 42.13 -23.50 7.82
C GLN A 145 42.62 -23.75 6.37
N ALA A 146 43.28 -24.88 6.12
CA ALA A 146 43.68 -25.28 4.77
C ALA A 146 42.47 -25.50 3.84
N ALA A 147 41.38 -26.06 4.37
CA ALA A 147 40.13 -26.19 3.63
C ALA A 147 39.52 -24.82 3.26
N PHE A 148 39.51 -23.86 4.20
CA PHE A 148 39.05 -22.50 3.92
C PHE A 148 39.87 -21.82 2.82
N VAL A 149 41.19 -22.00 2.82
CA VAL A 149 42.07 -21.50 1.75
C VAL A 149 41.71 -22.13 0.39
N ARG A 150 41.39 -23.43 0.34
CA ARG A 150 40.90 -24.07 -0.90
C ARG A 150 39.58 -23.47 -1.37
N VAL A 151 38.63 -23.27 -0.46
CA VAL A 151 37.33 -22.64 -0.76
C VAL A 151 37.54 -21.23 -1.31
N GLN A 152 38.34 -20.40 -0.64
CA GLN A 152 38.63 -19.04 -1.09
C GLN A 152 39.25 -19.03 -2.49
N ARG A 153 40.20 -19.93 -2.79
CA ARG A 153 40.77 -20.04 -4.15
C ARG A 153 39.75 -20.48 -5.19
N ALA A 154 38.88 -21.44 -4.87
CA ALA A 154 37.82 -21.88 -5.78
C ALA A 154 36.84 -20.74 -6.08
N VAL A 155 36.48 -19.96 -5.06
CA VAL A 155 35.64 -18.77 -5.22
C VAL A 155 36.35 -17.70 -6.06
N ALA A 156 37.64 -17.44 -5.81
CA ALA A 156 38.43 -16.49 -6.58
C ALA A 156 38.55 -16.87 -8.07
N ALA A 157 38.51 -18.17 -8.39
CA ALA A 157 38.54 -18.68 -9.77
C ALA A 157 37.15 -18.69 -10.45
N THR A 158 36.09 -18.30 -9.75
CA THR A 158 34.73 -18.31 -10.30
C THR A 158 34.54 -17.17 -11.31
N PRO A 159 33.99 -17.42 -12.51
CA PRO A 159 33.71 -16.37 -13.48
C PRO A 159 32.84 -15.26 -12.87
N GLY A 160 33.27 -14.01 -13.03
CA GLY A 160 32.60 -12.84 -12.46
C GLY A 160 33.20 -12.32 -11.15
N VAL A 161 34.19 -13.01 -10.58
CA VAL A 161 35.04 -12.49 -9.50
C VAL A 161 36.25 -11.76 -10.10
N VAL A 162 36.53 -10.54 -9.64
CA VAL A 162 37.70 -9.73 -10.06
C VAL A 162 38.89 -9.97 -9.16
N GLY A 163 38.64 -10.19 -7.87
CA GLY A 163 39.69 -10.46 -6.91
C GLY A 163 39.13 -10.90 -5.56
N SER A 164 40.03 -11.34 -4.69
CA SER A 164 39.69 -11.70 -3.32
C SER A 164 40.86 -11.41 -2.40
N THR A 165 40.58 -11.04 -1.15
CA THR A 165 41.61 -10.85 -0.14
C THR A 165 42.19 -12.19 0.32
N ARG A 166 43.41 -12.15 0.87
CA ARG A 166 44.01 -13.32 1.50
C ARG A 166 43.20 -13.70 2.74
N PRO A 167 42.97 -15.01 2.99
CA PRO A 167 42.34 -15.47 4.21
C PRO A 167 42.99 -14.87 5.46
N ARG A 168 42.17 -14.24 6.30
CA ARG A 168 42.55 -13.74 7.63
C ARG A 168 42.02 -14.71 8.66
N PHE A 169 42.89 -15.17 9.56
CA PHE A 169 42.52 -16.06 10.66
C PHE A 169 42.56 -15.28 11.98
N ILE A 170 41.43 -15.26 12.68
CA ILE A 170 41.27 -14.66 13.99
C ILE A 170 41.15 -15.79 15.00
N ALA A 171 42.08 -15.86 15.95
CA ALA A 171 42.04 -16.86 17.01
C ALA A 171 40.83 -16.66 17.94
N GLY A 172 40.31 -17.75 18.50
CA GLY A 172 39.22 -17.70 19.49
C GLY A 172 39.66 -16.92 20.74
N ARG A 173 38.71 -16.18 21.36
CA ARG A 173 38.96 -15.35 22.55
C ARG A 173 39.40 -16.13 23.79
N SER A 174 39.21 -17.45 23.81
CA SER A 174 39.62 -18.33 24.91
C SER A 174 39.96 -19.72 24.36
N ALA A 175 40.83 -20.46 25.08
CA ALA A 175 41.20 -21.82 24.73
C ALA A 175 39.93 -22.70 24.61
N GLY A 176 39.76 -23.36 23.47
CA GLY A 176 38.61 -24.23 23.18
C GLY A 176 37.47 -23.58 22.39
N LEU A 177 37.45 -22.26 22.21
CA LEU A 177 36.52 -21.60 21.29
C LEU A 177 37.05 -21.66 19.85
N PRO A 178 36.21 -21.94 18.84
CA PRO A 178 36.65 -21.95 17.44
C PRO A 178 37.17 -20.58 17.03
N GLY A 179 38.25 -20.57 16.24
CA GLY A 179 38.69 -19.38 15.53
C GLY A 179 37.76 -19.03 14.37
N VAL A 180 37.96 -17.87 13.77
CA VAL A 180 37.18 -17.40 12.61
C VAL A 180 38.11 -17.11 11.44
N ALA A 181 37.78 -17.66 10.27
CA ALA A 181 38.43 -17.35 9.01
C ALA A 181 37.56 -16.39 8.19
N LEU A 182 38.18 -15.34 7.64
CA LEU A 182 37.52 -14.30 6.85
C LEU A 182 38.26 -14.10 5.52
N ALA A 183 37.50 -13.91 4.43
CA ALA A 183 38.03 -13.41 3.17
C ALA A 183 36.96 -12.60 2.45
N ASP A 184 37.36 -11.52 1.80
CA ASP A 184 36.46 -10.68 1.00
C ASP A 184 36.66 -11.03 -0.48
N VAL A 185 35.57 -11.04 -1.23
CA VAL A 185 35.50 -11.42 -2.64
C VAL A 185 34.84 -10.26 -3.37
N TYR A 186 35.53 -9.73 -4.38
CA TYR A 186 35.08 -8.58 -5.15
C TYR A 186 34.47 -9.03 -6.48
N PRO A 187 33.14 -8.86 -6.67
CA PRO A 187 32.48 -9.12 -7.93
C PRO A 187 32.91 -8.14 -9.02
N LYS A 188 32.63 -8.49 -10.28
CA LYS A 188 32.79 -7.58 -11.42
C LYS A 188 31.65 -6.56 -11.51
N GLY A 189 30.41 -7.01 -11.25
CA GLY A 189 29.21 -6.18 -11.29
C GLY A 189 29.00 -5.39 -10.00
N SER A 190 28.16 -4.35 -10.08
CA SER A 190 27.74 -3.55 -8.93
C SER A 190 26.92 -4.38 -7.92
N PRO A 191 26.75 -3.90 -6.67
CA PRO A 191 25.87 -4.52 -5.68
C PRO A 191 24.42 -4.70 -6.14
N GLN A 192 23.92 -3.82 -7.01
CA GLN A 192 22.56 -3.87 -7.53
C GLN A 192 22.42 -4.75 -8.79
N ASP A 193 23.55 -5.20 -9.37
CA ASP A 193 23.54 -5.93 -10.64
C ASP A 193 23.08 -7.38 -10.46
N VAL A 194 22.25 -7.83 -11.41
CA VAL A 194 21.77 -9.21 -11.51
C VAL A 194 22.92 -10.22 -11.59
N SER A 195 24.00 -9.86 -12.29
CA SER A 195 25.19 -10.71 -12.39
C SER A 195 25.81 -10.97 -11.03
N THR A 196 25.72 -10.02 -10.10
CA THR A 196 26.26 -10.14 -8.75
C THR A 196 25.40 -11.06 -7.89
N SER A 197 24.07 -10.95 -7.94
CA SER A 197 23.15 -11.92 -7.30
C SER A 197 23.33 -13.34 -7.87
N ASN A 198 23.44 -13.48 -9.19
CA ASN A 198 23.68 -14.79 -9.83
C ASN A 198 25.04 -15.40 -9.42
N LEU A 199 26.07 -14.56 -9.31
CA LEU A 199 27.37 -14.98 -8.79
C LEU A 199 27.26 -15.43 -7.33
N LEU A 200 26.56 -14.68 -6.49
CA LEU A 200 26.33 -15.02 -5.09
C LEU A 200 25.66 -16.39 -4.95
N HIS A 201 24.58 -16.66 -5.69
CA HIS A 201 23.92 -17.97 -5.71
C HIS A 201 24.87 -19.06 -6.21
N THR A 202 25.63 -18.81 -7.28
CA THR A 202 26.60 -19.78 -7.81
C THR A 202 27.67 -20.13 -6.77
N VAL A 203 28.20 -19.12 -6.07
CA VAL A 203 29.20 -19.30 -5.02
C VAL A 203 28.62 -20.08 -3.85
N ARG A 204 27.42 -19.73 -3.38
CA ARG A 204 26.74 -20.37 -2.23
C ARG A 204 26.28 -21.80 -2.51
N ASP A 205 25.68 -22.04 -3.66
CA ASP A 205 24.96 -23.30 -3.92
C ASP A 205 25.86 -24.34 -4.60
N ARG A 206 26.92 -23.91 -5.29
CA ARG A 206 27.78 -24.82 -6.07
C ARG A 206 29.24 -24.78 -5.61
N VAL A 207 29.88 -23.62 -5.62
CA VAL A 207 31.34 -23.51 -5.45
C VAL A 207 31.78 -23.82 -4.01
N VAL A 208 31.14 -23.17 -3.03
CA VAL A 208 31.47 -23.33 -1.61
C VAL A 208 31.22 -24.78 -1.15
N PRO A 209 30.03 -25.38 -1.38
CA PRO A 209 29.80 -26.77 -1.00
C PRO A 209 30.77 -27.72 -1.69
N ALA A 210 31.01 -27.55 -3.00
CA ALA A 210 31.90 -28.43 -3.74
C ALA A 210 33.35 -28.42 -3.21
N ALA A 211 33.86 -27.25 -2.82
CA ALA A 211 35.21 -27.06 -2.32
C ALA A 211 35.38 -27.41 -0.82
N ALA A 212 34.29 -27.36 -0.04
CA ALA A 212 34.26 -27.71 1.38
C ALA A 212 33.89 -29.19 1.64
N ARG A 213 33.59 -29.98 0.60
CA ARG A 213 33.24 -31.40 0.75
C ARG A 213 34.32 -32.17 1.51
N GLY A 214 33.88 -32.95 2.51
CA GLY A 214 34.74 -33.83 3.30
C GLY A 214 35.60 -33.11 4.36
N SER A 215 35.55 -31.79 4.48
CA SER A 215 36.38 -31.05 5.45
C SER A 215 35.67 -30.70 6.77
N GLY A 216 34.37 -30.99 6.89
CA GLY A 216 33.56 -30.57 8.05
C GLY A 216 33.54 -29.06 8.27
N LEU A 217 33.78 -28.27 7.21
CA LEU A 217 33.86 -26.81 7.27
C LEU A 217 32.57 -26.22 6.72
N HIS A 218 31.86 -25.45 7.55
CA HIS A 218 30.71 -24.66 7.10
C HIS A 218 31.16 -23.23 6.82
N VAL A 219 31.16 -22.86 5.54
CA VAL A 219 31.51 -21.51 5.09
C VAL A 219 30.22 -20.77 4.76
N LEU A 220 30.04 -19.62 5.39
CA LEU A 220 28.94 -18.68 5.14
C LEU A 220 29.42 -17.61 4.17
N VAL A 221 28.54 -17.23 3.25
CA VAL A 221 28.77 -16.10 2.34
C VAL A 221 27.85 -14.97 2.77
N GLY A 222 28.43 -13.90 3.30
CA GLY A 222 27.76 -12.67 3.73
C GLY A 222 28.28 -11.47 2.96
N GLY A 223 28.32 -10.32 3.63
CA GLY A 223 28.52 -9.01 3.01
C GLY A 223 27.20 -8.29 2.76
N GLN A 224 27.26 -6.99 2.51
CA GLN A 224 26.08 -6.13 2.39
C GLN A 224 25.14 -6.59 1.26
N THR A 225 25.69 -6.89 0.09
CA THR A 225 24.94 -7.40 -1.07
C THR A 225 24.22 -8.70 -0.75
N ALA A 226 24.90 -9.61 -0.04
CA ALA A 226 24.35 -10.90 0.34
C ALA A 226 23.20 -10.78 1.34
N ILE A 227 23.32 -9.86 2.32
CA ILE A 227 22.26 -9.56 3.29
C ILE A 227 21.01 -9.04 2.57
N PHE A 228 21.17 -8.11 1.61
CA PHE A 228 20.03 -7.55 0.88
C PHE A 228 19.38 -8.55 -0.08
N ASP A 229 20.17 -9.40 -0.73
CA ASP A 229 19.66 -10.47 -1.60
C ASP A 229 18.85 -11.51 -0.80
N ASP A 230 19.37 -11.93 0.36
CA ASP A 230 18.66 -12.81 1.29
C ASP A 230 17.38 -12.17 1.81
N PHE A 231 17.45 -10.90 2.21
CA PHE A 231 16.31 -10.14 2.69
C PHE A 231 15.21 -10.00 1.62
N SER A 232 15.60 -9.66 0.38
CA SER A 232 14.69 -9.54 -0.75
C SER A 232 14.04 -10.88 -1.09
N THR A 233 14.80 -11.97 -1.02
CA THR A 233 14.30 -13.34 -1.25
C THR A 233 13.29 -13.76 -0.18
N VAL A 234 13.62 -13.57 1.10
CA VAL A 234 12.72 -13.90 2.22
C VAL A 234 11.44 -13.08 2.13
N LEU A 235 11.56 -11.80 1.84
CA LEU A 235 10.41 -10.91 1.80
C LEU A 235 9.52 -11.19 0.58
N GLY A 236 10.12 -11.36 -0.60
CA GLY A 236 9.41 -11.74 -1.82
C GLY A 236 8.59 -13.02 -1.66
N ARG A 237 9.13 -14.04 -0.99
CA ARG A 237 8.40 -15.29 -0.67
C ARG A 237 7.22 -15.07 0.27
N LYS A 238 7.27 -14.06 1.14
CA LYS A 238 6.21 -13.76 2.11
C LYS A 238 5.19 -12.73 1.60
N LEU A 239 5.47 -12.00 0.52
CA LEU A 239 4.53 -11.02 -0.05
C LEU A 239 3.16 -11.61 -0.38
N PRO A 240 3.03 -12.79 -1.04
CA PRO A 240 1.72 -13.37 -1.33
C PRO A 240 0.92 -13.68 -0.06
N LEU A 241 1.58 -14.20 0.98
CA LEU A 241 0.96 -14.45 2.28
C LEU A 241 0.50 -13.14 2.94
N PHE A 242 1.34 -12.11 2.90
CA PHE A 242 1.00 -10.81 3.47
C PHE A 242 -0.19 -10.16 2.77
N PHE A 243 -0.18 -10.08 1.44
CA PHE A 243 -1.31 -9.56 0.67
C PHE A 243 -2.56 -10.40 0.90
N GLY A 244 -2.45 -11.73 0.88
CA GLY A 244 -3.56 -12.64 1.15
C GLY A 244 -4.19 -12.41 2.53
N VAL A 245 -3.37 -12.28 3.59
CA VAL A 245 -3.86 -12.02 4.95
C VAL A 245 -4.53 -10.66 5.07
N VAL A 246 -3.94 -9.60 4.52
CA VAL A 246 -4.53 -8.25 4.59
C VAL A 246 -5.85 -8.21 3.83
N VAL A 247 -5.87 -8.71 2.59
CA VAL A 247 -7.06 -8.77 1.75
C VAL A 247 -8.15 -9.61 2.41
N LEU A 248 -7.81 -10.77 2.97
CA LEU A 248 -8.75 -11.64 3.67
C LEU A 248 -9.35 -10.96 4.90
N LEU A 249 -8.54 -10.37 5.76
CA LEU A 249 -9.04 -9.70 6.97
C LEU A 249 -9.99 -8.55 6.63
N SER A 250 -9.63 -7.78 5.61
CA SER A 250 -10.43 -6.68 5.11
C SER A 250 -11.70 -7.12 4.40
N PHE A 251 -11.62 -8.20 3.62
CA PHE A 251 -12.78 -8.86 3.04
C PHE A 251 -13.77 -9.29 4.13
N LEU A 252 -13.28 -9.96 5.19
CA LEU A 252 -14.10 -10.39 6.32
C LEU A 252 -14.73 -9.20 7.07
N LEU A 253 -13.98 -8.12 7.26
CA LEU A 253 -14.48 -6.89 7.87
C LEU A 253 -15.61 -6.27 7.04
N LEU A 254 -15.39 -6.05 5.75
CA LEU A 254 -16.40 -5.48 4.85
C LEU A 254 -17.62 -6.40 4.71
N MET A 255 -17.41 -7.71 4.72
CA MET A 255 -18.48 -8.70 4.70
C MET A 255 -19.34 -8.62 5.97
N ALA A 256 -18.73 -8.39 7.13
CA ALA A 256 -19.46 -8.19 8.38
C ALA A 256 -20.24 -6.86 8.41
N VAL A 257 -19.67 -5.80 7.81
CA VAL A 257 -20.30 -4.47 7.73
C VAL A 257 -21.47 -4.46 6.75
N PHE A 258 -21.24 -4.87 5.50
CA PHE A 258 -22.22 -4.75 4.42
C PHE A 258 -23.12 -5.97 4.26
N ARG A 259 -22.82 -7.07 4.97
CA ARG A 259 -23.54 -8.35 4.88
C ARG A 259 -23.76 -8.79 3.43
N SER A 260 -22.72 -8.63 2.61
CA SER A 260 -22.68 -8.99 1.20
C SER A 260 -21.36 -9.70 0.90
N LEU A 261 -21.39 -10.65 -0.05
CA LEU A 261 -20.18 -11.33 -0.54
C LEU A 261 -19.56 -10.58 -1.72
N LEU A 262 -20.39 -10.00 -2.59
CA LEU A 262 -19.94 -9.35 -3.82
C LEU A 262 -19.28 -8.01 -3.56
N ILE A 263 -19.80 -7.21 -2.64
CA ILE A 263 -19.24 -5.90 -2.30
C ILE A 263 -17.79 -6.02 -1.79
N PRO A 264 -17.47 -6.86 -0.78
CA PRO A 264 -16.09 -7.08 -0.35
C PRO A 264 -15.21 -7.68 -1.44
N THR A 265 -15.77 -8.50 -2.34
CA THR A 265 -15.01 -9.09 -3.46
C THR A 265 -14.59 -7.99 -4.45
N VAL A 266 -15.54 -7.14 -4.86
CA VAL A 266 -15.26 -5.99 -5.72
C VAL A 266 -14.22 -5.09 -5.06
N ALA A 267 -14.44 -4.73 -3.80
CA ALA A 267 -13.52 -3.90 -3.02
C ALA A 267 -12.11 -4.46 -2.98
N ALA A 268 -11.96 -5.74 -2.63
CA ALA A 268 -10.68 -6.42 -2.62
C ALA A 268 -10.00 -6.33 -4.00
N LEU A 269 -10.70 -6.72 -5.07
CA LEU A 269 -10.14 -6.72 -6.43
C LEU A 269 -9.71 -5.33 -6.88
N MET A 270 -10.52 -4.31 -6.59
CA MET A 270 -10.21 -2.93 -6.96
C MET A 270 -9.01 -2.39 -6.19
N ASN A 271 -8.91 -2.71 -4.90
CA ASN A 271 -7.75 -2.34 -4.09
C ASN A 271 -6.47 -3.03 -4.54
N LEU A 272 -6.54 -4.32 -4.90
CA LEU A 272 -5.40 -5.02 -5.51
C LEU A 272 -5.00 -4.39 -6.85
N LEU A 273 -5.97 -4.02 -7.69
CA LEU A 273 -5.72 -3.39 -8.98
C LEU A 273 -5.09 -1.99 -8.82
N SER A 274 -5.57 -1.17 -7.89
CA SER A 274 -4.97 0.12 -7.53
C SER A 274 -3.55 -0.02 -7.01
N ALA A 275 -3.31 -1.00 -6.12
CA ALA A 275 -1.97 -1.27 -5.61
C ALA A 275 -1.04 -1.73 -6.75
N ALA A 276 -1.49 -2.65 -7.61
CA ALA A 276 -0.71 -3.12 -8.75
C ALA A 276 -0.40 -1.99 -9.75
N ALA A 277 -1.35 -1.11 -10.04
CA ALA A 277 -1.13 0.05 -10.89
C ALA A 277 -0.13 1.03 -10.26
N ALA A 278 -0.23 1.32 -8.96
CA ALA A 278 0.75 2.15 -8.26
C ALA A 278 2.15 1.54 -8.26
N PHE A 279 2.25 0.22 -8.05
CA PHE A 279 3.50 -0.51 -8.16
C PHE A 279 4.07 -0.48 -9.58
N GLY A 280 3.22 -0.55 -10.60
CA GLY A 280 3.61 -0.41 -12.00
C GLY A 280 4.11 1.01 -12.31
N VAL A 281 3.45 2.05 -11.78
CA VAL A 281 3.89 3.45 -11.91
C VAL A 281 5.28 3.65 -11.31
N ILE A 282 5.54 3.19 -10.08
CA ILE A 282 6.89 3.33 -9.49
C ILE A 282 7.93 2.50 -10.24
N THR A 283 7.56 1.33 -10.77
CA THR A 283 8.49 0.49 -11.53
C THR A 283 8.85 1.18 -12.85
N ALA A 284 7.86 1.69 -13.59
CA ALA A 284 8.08 2.42 -14.82
C ALA A 284 8.98 3.65 -14.60
N ILE A 285 8.76 4.41 -13.53
CA ILE A 285 9.52 5.64 -13.26
C ILE A 285 10.93 5.34 -12.73
N PHE A 286 11.05 4.55 -11.66
CA PHE A 286 12.31 4.38 -10.93
C PHE A 286 13.17 3.22 -11.43
N GLN A 287 12.57 2.20 -12.03
CA GLN A 287 13.30 1.05 -12.58
C GLN A 287 13.55 1.22 -14.08
N ASP A 288 12.51 1.52 -14.85
CA ASP A 288 12.61 1.61 -16.31
C ASP A 288 13.01 3.02 -16.79
N GLY A 289 12.96 4.02 -15.90
CA GLY A 289 13.38 5.40 -16.17
C GLY A 289 12.37 6.24 -16.93
N PHE A 290 11.12 5.79 -17.06
CA PHE A 290 10.07 6.49 -17.79
C PHE A 290 9.71 7.80 -17.08
N GLY A 291 10.04 8.94 -17.69
CA GLY A 291 9.79 10.27 -17.11
C GLY A 291 10.70 10.62 -15.92
N ALA A 292 11.73 9.82 -15.63
CA ALA A 292 12.68 10.07 -14.54
C ALA A 292 13.36 11.45 -14.65
N SER A 293 13.69 11.87 -15.87
CA SER A 293 14.31 13.19 -16.13
C SER A 293 13.39 14.37 -15.82
N LEU A 294 12.07 14.20 -15.87
CA LEU A 294 11.10 15.26 -15.56
C LEU A 294 10.97 15.46 -14.04
N LEU A 295 11.24 14.42 -13.26
CA LEU A 295 11.18 14.40 -11.80
C LEU A 295 12.55 14.70 -11.14
N GLY A 296 13.59 14.93 -11.93
CA GLY A 296 14.95 15.16 -11.42
C GLY A 296 15.63 13.90 -10.87
N ILE A 297 15.19 12.71 -11.32
CA ILE A 297 15.75 11.43 -10.87
C ILE A 297 16.94 11.08 -11.78
N ASP A 298 18.15 11.19 -11.22
CA ASP A 298 19.42 11.05 -11.97
C ASP A 298 19.72 9.61 -12.43
N LYS A 299 19.30 8.60 -11.66
CA LYS A 299 19.56 7.18 -11.97
C LYS A 299 18.45 6.23 -11.52
N THR A 300 18.19 5.24 -12.37
CA THR A 300 17.29 4.12 -12.07
C THR A 300 17.96 3.08 -11.16
N GLY A 301 17.16 2.21 -10.56
CA GLY A 301 17.63 1.05 -9.83
C GLY A 301 16.47 0.15 -9.38
N PRO A 302 16.74 -0.94 -8.66
CA PRO A 302 15.70 -1.82 -8.15
C PRO A 302 14.82 -1.08 -7.13
N ILE A 303 13.64 -1.64 -6.88
CA ILE A 303 12.73 -1.16 -5.84
C ILE A 303 13.17 -1.77 -4.50
N GLU A 304 13.25 -0.93 -3.47
CA GLU A 304 13.58 -1.36 -2.12
C GLU A 304 12.64 -2.48 -1.65
N ALA A 305 13.19 -3.59 -1.20
CA ALA A 305 12.41 -4.79 -0.88
C ALA A 305 11.29 -4.53 0.15
N PHE A 306 11.48 -3.61 1.10
CA PHE A 306 10.48 -3.29 2.12
C PHE A 306 9.35 -2.37 1.64
N VAL A 307 9.53 -1.66 0.51
CA VAL A 307 8.55 -0.68 0.00
C VAL A 307 7.22 -1.34 -0.35
N PRO A 308 7.14 -2.48 -1.06
CA PRO A 308 5.86 -3.14 -1.34
C PRO A 308 5.02 -3.44 -0.11
N VAL A 309 5.65 -3.91 0.97
CA VAL A 309 4.94 -4.22 2.22
C VAL A 309 4.33 -2.96 2.83
N MET A 310 5.15 -1.93 2.98
CA MET A 310 4.78 -0.72 3.69
C MET A 310 3.80 0.12 2.87
N MET A 311 4.07 0.25 1.58
CA MET A 311 3.19 0.95 0.66
C MET A 311 1.85 0.23 0.57
N PHE A 312 1.83 -1.10 0.39
CA PHE A 312 0.56 -1.83 0.40
C PHE A 312 -0.19 -1.68 1.72
N ALA A 313 0.49 -1.75 2.87
CA ALA A 313 -0.16 -1.56 4.17
C ALA A 313 -0.83 -0.17 4.28
N ILE A 314 -0.13 0.89 3.86
CA ILE A 314 -0.64 2.26 3.88
C ILE A 314 -1.77 2.42 2.87
N LEU A 315 -1.58 1.99 1.62
CA LEU A 315 -2.58 2.06 0.56
C LEU A 315 -3.86 1.33 0.93
N PHE A 316 -3.73 0.13 1.46
CA PHE A 316 -4.86 -0.69 1.84
C PHE A 316 -5.65 -0.03 2.99
N GLY A 317 -4.94 0.53 3.99
CA GLY A 317 -5.57 1.31 5.06
C GLY A 317 -6.32 2.52 4.53
N LEU A 318 -5.67 3.36 3.72
CA LEU A 318 -6.26 4.56 3.16
C LEU A 318 -7.42 4.27 2.19
N SER A 319 -7.34 3.18 1.42
CA SER A 319 -8.35 2.83 0.42
C SER A 319 -9.62 2.26 1.04
N MET A 320 -9.51 1.47 2.12
CA MET A 320 -10.72 0.95 2.76
C MET A 320 -11.63 2.06 3.29
N ASP A 321 -11.06 3.14 3.84
CA ASP A 321 -11.83 4.22 4.47
C ASP A 321 -12.81 4.88 3.49
N TYR A 322 -12.35 5.19 2.28
CA TYR A 322 -13.21 5.78 1.26
C TYR A 322 -14.18 4.79 0.64
N GLU A 323 -13.84 3.50 0.62
CA GLU A 323 -14.69 2.48 0.00
C GLU A 323 -15.87 2.18 0.88
N VAL A 324 -15.59 2.04 2.18
CA VAL A 324 -16.64 2.01 3.19
C VAL A 324 -17.50 3.26 3.10
N PHE A 325 -16.91 4.46 2.99
CA PHE A 325 -17.70 5.70 2.89
C PHE A 325 -18.64 5.75 1.66
N LEU A 326 -18.13 5.42 0.47
CA LEU A 326 -18.93 5.39 -0.76
C LEU A 326 -20.01 4.31 -0.68
N VAL A 327 -19.63 3.08 -0.33
CA VAL A 327 -20.52 1.93 -0.32
C VAL A 327 -21.57 2.04 0.78
N SER A 328 -21.22 2.54 1.97
CA SER A 328 -22.20 2.82 3.04
C SER A 328 -23.26 3.82 2.56
N ARG A 329 -22.86 4.88 1.85
CA ARG A 329 -23.85 5.83 1.34
C ARG A 329 -24.75 5.24 0.25
N ILE A 330 -24.19 4.39 -0.62
CA ILE A 330 -24.98 3.63 -1.61
C ILE A 330 -25.95 2.66 -0.90
N TYR A 331 -25.47 1.99 0.15
CA TYR A 331 -26.27 1.04 0.95
C TYR A 331 -27.43 1.71 1.68
N GLU A 332 -27.22 2.92 2.22
CA GLU A 332 -28.28 3.75 2.82
C GLU A 332 -29.39 4.07 1.81
N GLU A 333 -29.04 4.53 0.61
CA GLU A 333 -30.03 4.86 -0.42
C GLU A 333 -30.74 3.59 -0.94
N TRP A 334 -30.03 2.46 -1.03
CA TRP A 334 -30.63 1.18 -1.37
C TRP A 334 -31.65 0.73 -0.31
N HIS A 335 -31.35 0.91 0.98
CA HIS A 335 -32.29 0.61 2.06
C HIS A 335 -33.56 1.46 2.02
N ARG A 336 -33.45 2.72 1.60
CA ARG A 336 -34.59 3.64 1.50
C ARG A 336 -35.46 3.38 0.27
N ARG A 337 -34.86 3.20 -0.91
CA ARG A 337 -35.58 3.19 -2.20
C ARG A 337 -35.68 1.84 -2.88
N ARG A 338 -34.84 0.86 -2.49
CA ARG A 338 -34.75 -0.47 -3.11
C ARG A 338 -34.45 -0.47 -4.62
N ASP A 339 -33.96 0.63 -5.17
CA ASP A 339 -33.45 0.72 -6.55
C ASP A 339 -31.92 0.85 -6.54
N ASN A 340 -31.21 -0.19 -7.02
CA ASN A 340 -29.75 -0.19 -7.08
C ASN A 340 -29.19 0.89 -8.02
N ARG A 341 -29.90 1.20 -9.11
CA ARG A 341 -29.44 2.21 -10.08
C ARG A 341 -29.49 3.60 -9.46
N GLU A 342 -30.59 3.91 -8.79
CA GLU A 342 -30.77 5.19 -8.10
C GLU A 342 -29.80 5.31 -6.93
N ALA A 343 -29.68 4.26 -6.11
CA ALA A 343 -28.77 4.21 -4.97
C ALA A 343 -27.32 4.48 -5.34
N VAL A 344 -26.80 3.86 -6.40
CA VAL A 344 -25.43 4.10 -6.87
C VAL A 344 -25.26 5.53 -7.39
N THR A 345 -26.24 6.06 -8.14
CA THR A 345 -26.13 7.43 -8.69
C THR A 345 -26.18 8.52 -7.64
N HIS A 346 -27.09 8.41 -6.66
CA HIS A 346 -27.23 9.36 -5.55
C HIS A 346 -26.05 9.22 -4.58
N GLY A 347 -25.64 7.98 -4.28
CA GLY A 347 -24.46 7.72 -3.43
C GLY A 347 -23.17 8.31 -4.01
N LEU A 348 -22.95 8.16 -5.33
CA LEU A 348 -21.81 8.76 -6.01
C LEU A 348 -21.91 10.30 -6.05
N ALA A 349 -23.11 10.84 -6.30
CA ALA A 349 -23.32 12.29 -6.38
C ALA A 349 -23.08 13.01 -5.05
N ALA A 350 -23.46 12.38 -3.94
CA ALA A 350 -23.29 12.91 -2.59
C ALA A 350 -21.84 12.83 -2.08
N THR A 351 -21.15 11.74 -2.38
CA THR A 351 -19.81 11.49 -1.81
C THR A 351 -18.67 12.01 -2.70
N GLY A 352 -18.89 12.18 -4.01
CA GLY A 352 -17.85 12.50 -4.98
C GLY A 352 -17.03 13.75 -4.66
N ARG A 353 -17.66 14.83 -4.17
CA ARG A 353 -16.95 16.06 -3.80
C ARG A 353 -16.02 15.85 -2.60
N THR A 354 -16.51 15.19 -1.56
CA THR A 354 -15.76 14.94 -0.32
C THR A 354 -14.58 14.01 -0.57
N ILE A 355 -14.80 12.93 -1.33
CA ILE A 355 -13.75 11.99 -1.72
C ILE A 355 -12.68 12.70 -2.55
N THR A 356 -13.07 13.50 -3.55
CA THR A 356 -12.10 14.21 -4.40
C THR A 356 -11.31 15.25 -3.61
N ALA A 357 -11.95 15.98 -2.69
CA ALA A 357 -11.26 16.96 -1.85
C ALA A 357 -10.22 16.29 -0.95
N ALA A 358 -10.58 15.17 -0.31
CA ALA A 358 -9.66 14.42 0.52
C ALA A 358 -8.52 13.81 -0.30
N ALA A 359 -8.83 13.28 -1.49
CA ALA A 359 -7.83 12.76 -2.43
C ALA A 359 -6.83 13.83 -2.86
N VAL A 360 -7.29 15.03 -3.21
CA VAL A 360 -6.40 16.15 -3.58
C VAL A 360 -5.44 16.49 -2.43
N ILE A 361 -5.93 16.55 -1.19
CA ILE A 361 -5.07 16.82 -0.02
C ILE A 361 -3.99 15.75 0.11
N MET A 362 -4.37 14.47 0.05
CA MET A 362 -3.42 13.36 0.17
C MET A 362 -2.41 13.32 -0.99
N VAL A 363 -2.85 13.56 -2.23
CA VAL A 363 -1.98 13.65 -3.41
C VAL A 363 -0.98 14.78 -3.24
N LEU A 364 -1.37 15.93 -2.70
CA LEU A 364 -0.45 17.05 -2.42
C LEU A 364 0.53 16.71 -1.30
N VAL A 365 0.07 16.07 -0.22
CA VAL A 365 0.93 15.67 0.91
C VAL A 365 1.97 14.64 0.46
N PHE A 366 1.55 13.54 -0.18
CA PHE A 366 2.49 12.55 -0.69
C PHE A 366 3.31 13.09 -1.86
N GLY A 367 2.73 13.91 -2.72
CA GLY A 367 3.45 14.58 -3.81
C GLY A 367 4.57 15.48 -3.30
N SER A 368 4.43 16.10 -2.13
CA SER A 368 5.50 16.91 -1.52
C SER A 368 6.76 16.12 -1.20
N PHE A 369 6.66 14.80 -1.01
CA PHE A 369 7.80 13.92 -0.72
C PHE A 369 8.76 13.80 -1.91
N ILE A 370 8.28 14.08 -3.13
CA ILE A 370 9.10 14.13 -4.35
C ILE A 370 10.18 15.20 -4.24
N LEU A 371 9.95 16.26 -3.45
CA LEU A 371 10.88 17.37 -3.27
C LEU A 371 11.96 17.10 -2.21
N GLY A 372 11.92 15.94 -1.55
CA GLY A 372 12.79 15.61 -0.42
C GLY A 372 14.24 15.27 -0.77
N GLY A 373 14.54 14.97 -2.05
CA GLY A 373 15.89 14.62 -2.52
C GLY A 373 16.42 13.29 -1.96
N GLN A 374 15.57 12.49 -1.32
CA GLN A 374 15.87 11.14 -0.86
C GLN A 374 15.02 10.15 -1.63
N ARG A 375 15.67 9.24 -2.36
CA ARG A 375 15.00 8.25 -3.22
C ARG A 375 13.91 7.45 -2.50
N ILE A 376 14.16 7.04 -1.26
CA ILE A 376 13.18 6.27 -0.47
C ILE A 376 11.91 7.09 -0.24
N ILE A 377 12.06 8.36 0.11
CA ILE A 377 10.94 9.28 0.35
C ILE A 377 10.19 9.56 -0.96
N GLU A 378 10.92 9.74 -2.07
CA GLU A 378 10.35 9.91 -3.41
C GLU A 378 9.55 8.68 -3.88
N LEU A 379 10.03 7.47 -3.61
CA LEU A 379 9.32 6.22 -3.90
C LEU A 379 7.95 6.18 -3.19
N PHE A 380 7.92 6.51 -1.90
CA PHE A 380 6.65 6.62 -1.17
C PHE A 380 5.80 7.77 -1.70
N GLY A 381 6.40 8.91 -2.03
CA GLY A 381 5.70 10.08 -2.55
C GLY A 381 4.97 9.78 -3.87
N VAL A 382 5.70 9.30 -4.87
CA VAL A 382 5.14 8.92 -6.18
C VAL A 382 4.18 7.74 -6.05
N GLY A 383 4.57 6.70 -5.30
CA GLY A 383 3.75 5.50 -5.16
C GLY A 383 2.43 5.74 -4.44
N LEU A 384 2.43 6.44 -3.30
CA LEU A 384 1.22 6.75 -2.55
C LEU A 384 0.35 7.79 -3.25
N SER A 385 0.95 8.84 -3.84
CA SER A 385 0.19 9.86 -4.57
C SER A 385 -0.49 9.28 -5.82
N SER A 386 0.24 8.49 -6.62
CA SER A 386 -0.33 7.84 -7.79
C SER A 386 -1.43 6.84 -7.42
N ALA A 387 -1.22 6.03 -6.40
CA ALA A 387 -2.24 5.09 -5.94
C ALA A 387 -3.54 5.80 -5.50
N VAL A 388 -3.43 6.84 -4.68
CA VAL A 388 -4.59 7.63 -4.22
C VAL A 388 -5.28 8.32 -5.39
N LEU A 389 -4.51 8.86 -6.34
CA LEU A 389 -5.05 9.50 -7.53
C LEU A 389 -5.84 8.51 -8.39
N LEU A 390 -5.24 7.36 -8.69
CA LEU A 390 -5.86 6.30 -9.49
C LEU A 390 -7.09 5.73 -8.79
N ASP A 391 -7.01 5.53 -7.47
CA ASP A 391 -8.12 5.03 -6.68
C ASP A 391 -9.28 6.03 -6.63
N ALA A 392 -9.02 7.29 -6.27
CA ALA A 392 -10.08 8.31 -6.16
C ALA A 392 -10.70 8.67 -7.51
N VAL A 393 -9.89 8.77 -8.57
CA VAL A 393 -10.35 9.26 -9.88
C VAL A 393 -10.82 8.13 -10.78
N ILE A 394 -10.12 6.98 -10.83
CA ILE A 394 -10.49 5.91 -11.78
C ILE A 394 -11.39 4.90 -11.08
N VAL A 395 -10.96 4.40 -9.92
CA VAL A 395 -11.68 3.32 -9.23
C VAL A 395 -13.00 3.82 -8.66
N ARG A 396 -12.99 4.86 -7.82
CA ARG A 396 -14.19 5.33 -7.11
C ARG A 396 -15.15 6.11 -7.98
N SER A 397 -14.63 6.90 -8.92
CA SER A 397 -15.50 7.73 -9.77
C SER A 397 -16.15 6.92 -10.90
N ALA A 398 -15.51 5.86 -11.37
CA ALA A 398 -15.95 5.13 -12.56
C ALA A 398 -16.07 3.62 -12.34
N LEU A 399 -15.01 2.94 -11.90
CA LEU A 399 -14.94 1.48 -11.95
C LEU A 399 -15.87 0.80 -10.93
N VAL A 400 -15.82 1.17 -9.66
CA VAL A 400 -16.66 0.62 -8.58
C VAL A 400 -18.15 0.88 -8.86
N PRO A 401 -18.59 2.13 -9.12
CA PRO A 401 -20.01 2.38 -9.39
C PRO A 401 -20.50 1.67 -10.66
N SER A 402 -19.68 1.60 -11.71
CA SER A 402 -20.05 0.88 -12.94
C SER A 402 -20.23 -0.61 -12.69
N LEU A 403 -19.32 -1.23 -11.92
CA LEU A 403 -19.42 -2.65 -11.61
C LEU A 403 -20.65 -2.93 -10.74
N MET A 404 -20.94 -2.08 -9.76
CA MET A 404 -22.18 -2.17 -8.98
C MET A 404 -23.44 -1.99 -9.85
N LEU A 405 -23.42 -1.11 -10.85
CA LEU A 405 -24.53 -0.95 -11.78
C LEU A 405 -24.74 -2.17 -12.68
N ILE A 406 -23.65 -2.85 -13.09
CA ILE A 406 -23.70 -4.07 -13.91
C ILE A 406 -24.19 -5.27 -13.07
N LEU A 407 -23.71 -5.39 -11.84
CA LEU A 407 -24.09 -6.48 -10.93
C LEU A 407 -25.54 -6.35 -10.42
N GLY A 408 -26.10 -5.14 -10.41
CA GLY A 408 -27.51 -4.93 -10.07
C GLY A 408 -27.85 -5.37 -8.64
N ASP A 409 -28.97 -6.07 -8.47
CA ASP A 409 -29.42 -6.55 -7.16
C ASP A 409 -28.51 -7.64 -6.57
N ALA A 410 -27.65 -8.26 -7.39
CA ALA A 410 -26.70 -9.26 -6.92
C ALA A 410 -25.73 -8.68 -5.88
N ASN A 411 -25.43 -7.38 -5.93
CA ASN A 411 -24.55 -6.70 -4.97
C ASN A 411 -24.95 -6.94 -3.52
N TRP A 412 -26.24 -7.18 -3.25
CA TRP A 412 -26.80 -7.26 -1.91
C TRP A 412 -27.14 -8.69 -1.49
N LEU A 413 -26.82 -9.68 -2.34
CA LEU A 413 -27.09 -11.08 -2.06
C LEU A 413 -26.09 -11.63 -1.03
N ILE A 414 -26.65 -12.33 -0.05
CA ILE A 414 -25.91 -13.11 0.92
C ILE A 414 -26.54 -14.50 1.08
N PRO A 415 -25.73 -15.57 1.09
CA PRO A 415 -26.24 -16.90 1.39
C PRO A 415 -26.85 -16.95 2.80
N ALA A 416 -28.02 -17.58 2.95
CA ALA A 416 -28.75 -17.65 4.22
C ALA A 416 -27.96 -18.30 5.36
N TRP A 417 -27.03 -19.21 5.05
CA TRP A 417 -26.14 -19.81 6.05
C TRP A 417 -25.13 -18.80 6.58
N LEU A 418 -24.63 -17.89 5.74
CA LEU A 418 -23.62 -16.91 6.14
C LEU A 418 -24.25 -15.77 6.94
N ASP A 419 -25.46 -15.34 6.59
CA ASP A 419 -26.21 -14.31 7.34
C ASP A 419 -26.48 -14.71 8.80
N ARG A 420 -26.63 -16.02 9.07
CA ARG A 420 -26.81 -16.56 10.42
C ARG A 420 -25.54 -16.47 11.30
N TRP A 421 -24.35 -16.51 10.70
CA TRP A 421 -23.08 -16.48 11.42
C TRP A 421 -22.49 -15.07 11.56
N LEU A 422 -22.89 -14.13 10.71
CA LEU A 422 -22.35 -12.77 10.74
C LEU A 422 -22.90 -11.96 11.92
N PRO A 423 -22.02 -11.32 12.73
CA PRO A 423 -22.45 -10.43 13.79
C PRO A 423 -23.23 -9.24 13.22
N ARG A 424 -24.25 -8.78 13.94
CA ARG A 424 -25.01 -7.57 13.58
C ARG A 424 -24.24 -6.34 14.04
N LEU A 425 -23.31 -5.89 13.21
CA LEU A 425 -22.59 -4.64 13.41
C LEU A 425 -23.44 -3.50 12.86
N ASN A 426 -24.10 -2.76 13.74
CA ASN A 426 -24.71 -1.48 13.37
C ASN A 426 -23.57 -0.45 13.27
N VAL A 427 -23.14 -0.14 12.05
CA VAL A 427 -22.15 0.90 11.80
C VAL A 427 -22.72 2.29 12.13
N GLU A 428 -24.04 2.47 12.01
CA GLU A 428 -24.77 3.62 12.54
C GLU A 428 -25.39 3.34 13.91
N GLY A 429 -25.12 4.22 14.88
CA GLY A 429 -25.79 4.24 16.18
C GLY A 429 -27.31 4.20 16.06
N ALA A 430 -27.96 3.51 17.00
CA ALA A 430 -29.39 3.22 17.01
C ALA A 430 -30.26 4.48 16.85
N ASN A 431 -30.68 4.81 15.62
CA ASN A 431 -31.74 5.81 15.33
C ASN A 431 -32.54 5.46 14.06
N ALA A 432 -32.79 4.17 13.84
CA ALA A 432 -33.72 3.70 12.81
C ALA A 432 -34.70 2.66 13.38
N ARG A 433 -35.26 2.91 14.56
CA ARG A 433 -36.49 2.26 15.01
C ARG A 433 -37.62 3.29 15.00
N GLY A 434 -38.57 3.09 14.09
CA GLY A 434 -39.94 3.54 14.25
C GLY A 434 -40.22 4.98 13.82
N SER A 435 -40.19 5.25 12.52
CA SER A 435 -41.22 6.11 11.94
C SER A 435 -42.57 5.40 12.14
N GLU A 436 -43.21 5.64 13.28
CA GLU A 436 -44.64 5.36 13.44
C GLU A 436 -45.40 6.12 12.35
N PRO A 437 -46.44 5.52 11.73
CA PRO A 437 -47.21 6.18 10.70
C PRO A 437 -47.86 7.43 11.29
N HIS A 438 -47.60 8.56 10.64
CA HIS A 438 -48.25 9.83 10.90
C HIS A 438 -49.78 9.65 10.78
N ALA A 439 -50.46 9.49 11.92
CA ALA A 439 -51.90 9.57 11.98
C ALA A 439 -52.29 11.05 11.86
N ALA A 440 -52.77 11.44 10.68
CA ALA A 440 -53.71 12.54 10.52
C ALA A 440 -55.08 11.90 10.20
N PRO A 441 -56.23 12.41 10.70
CA PRO A 441 -56.53 13.85 10.72
C PRO A 441 -57.37 14.36 11.92
N GLY A 442 -57.01 15.50 12.49
CA GLY A 442 -57.91 16.31 13.31
C GLY A 442 -58.54 17.43 12.48
N ARG A 443 -59.73 17.20 11.93
CA ARG A 443 -60.58 18.27 11.39
C ARG A 443 -61.04 19.16 12.54
N SER A 444 -60.79 20.45 12.41
CA SER A 444 -61.40 21.50 13.22
C SER A 444 -62.92 21.51 12.99
N GLU A 445 -63.69 21.06 13.98
CA GLU A 445 -65.12 21.32 14.04
C GLU A 445 -65.36 22.81 14.35
N GLN A 446 -65.96 23.51 13.40
CA GLN A 446 -66.66 24.77 13.64
C GLN A 446 -68.00 24.47 14.33
N PRO A 447 -68.42 25.23 15.35
CA PRO A 447 -69.78 25.12 15.87
C PRO A 447 -70.76 25.83 14.90
N LEU A 448 -71.83 25.14 14.52
CA LEU A 448 -73.00 25.69 13.84
C LEU A 448 -73.82 26.58 14.82
N PRO A 449 -74.56 27.60 14.32
CA PRO A 449 -75.36 28.50 15.15
C PRO A 449 -76.67 27.86 15.63
N GLU A 450 -77.08 28.14 16.86
CA GLU A 450 -78.39 27.81 17.42
C GLU A 450 -79.54 28.47 16.64
N PRO A 451 -80.65 27.77 16.35
CA PRO A 451 -81.92 28.40 16.05
C PRO A 451 -82.73 28.67 17.33
N ALA A 452 -83.46 29.78 17.28
CA ALA A 452 -84.23 30.36 18.38
C ALA A 452 -85.48 29.56 18.80
N ALA A 453 -85.79 29.70 20.09
CA ALA A 453 -87.10 29.81 20.75
C ALA A 453 -88.12 28.65 20.66
N GLY A 454 -88.57 28.22 21.84
CA GLY A 454 -89.75 27.40 22.11
C GLY A 454 -89.90 27.19 23.61
#